data_AF-A0AAD7I7D8-F1
#
_entry.id   AF-A0AAD7I7D8-F1
#
_cell.length_a   1.000
_cell.length_b   1.000
_cell.length_c   1.000
_cell.angle_alpha   90.00
_cell.angle_beta   90.00
_cell.angle_gamma   90.00
#
_symmetry.space_group_name_H-M   'P 1'
#
loop_
_entity.id
_entity.type
_entity.pdbx_description
1 polymer ?
#
loop_
_entity_poly.entity_id
_entity_poly.type
_entity_poly.pdbx_seq_one_letter_code
_entity_poly.pdbx_strand_id
1 'polypeptide(L)' 'KPIGSNNIDRLTRNFLWKCLHNTFHVGRFWEHVDNLESLAQCQICRVQDSLEHIMLECEAPGQHQVW' A
#
# COMPACT_ATOMS: atom_id res chain seq x y z
N LYS A 1 -12.82 -17.14 -30.19
CA LYS A 1 -12.34 -17.31 -28.80
C LYS A 1 -12.96 -16.18 -27.99
N PRO A 2 -13.86 -16.41 -27.02
CA PRO A 2 -14.36 -15.31 -26.21
C PRO A 2 -13.21 -14.81 -25.35
N ILE A 3 -12.95 -13.52 -25.36
CA ILE A 3 -12.00 -12.86 -24.47
C ILE A 3 -12.67 -12.90 -23.09
N GLY A 4 -12.40 -13.97 -22.33
CA GLY A 4 -12.91 -14.14 -20.98
C GLY A 4 -12.34 -13.02 -20.10
N SER A 5 -13.23 -12.20 -19.56
CA SER A 5 -12.98 -10.98 -18.79
C SER A 5 -12.40 -11.23 -17.39
N ASN A 6 -11.46 -12.17 -17.21
CA ASN A 6 -10.90 -12.54 -15.90
C ASN A 6 -9.46 -13.10 -15.98
N ASN A 7 -8.55 -12.41 -16.70
CA ASN A 7 -7.13 -12.80 -16.76
C ASN A 7 -6.31 -12.39 -15.52
N ILE A 8 -6.93 -11.73 -14.54
CA ILE A 8 -6.28 -11.35 -13.29
C ILE A 8 -6.50 -12.46 -12.28
N ASP A 9 -5.42 -13.01 -11.74
CA ASP A 9 -5.50 -14.02 -10.70
C ASP A 9 -6.18 -13.48 -9.43
N ARG A 10 -6.69 -14.38 -8.59
CA ARG A 10 -7.47 -14.01 -7.42
C ARG A 10 -6.70 -13.12 -6.43
N LEU A 11 -5.39 -13.34 -6.27
CA LEU A 11 -4.57 -12.60 -5.31
C LEU A 11 -4.38 -11.17 -5.81
N THR A 12 -4.03 -10.99 -7.09
CA THR A 12 -3.90 -9.66 -7.69
C THR A 12 -5.22 -8.88 -7.59
N ARG A 13 -6.35 -9.53 -7.86
CA ARG A 13 -7.67 -8.89 -7.71
C ARG A 13 -7.96 -8.49 -6.26
N ASN A 14 -7.64 -9.36 -5.30
CA ASN A 14 -7.83 -9.04 -3.88
C ASN A 14 -6.96 -7.87 -3.45
N PHE A 15 -5.70 -7.85 -3.89
CA PHE A 15 -4.77 -6.76 -3.63
C PHE A 15 -5.32 -5.44 -4.18
N LEU A 16 -5.68 -5.40 -5.47
CA LEU A 16 -6.24 -4.20 -6.11
C LEU A 16 -7.52 -3.72 -5.41
N TRP A 17 -8.43 -4.62 -5.05
CA TRP A 17 -9.63 -4.28 -4.30
C TRP A 17 -9.29 -3.62 -2.96
N LYS A 18 -8.34 -4.18 -2.20
CA LYS A 18 -7.89 -3.61 -0.92
C LYS A 18 -7.23 -2.24 -1.09
N CYS A 19 -6.46 -2.04 -2.16
CA CYS A 19 -5.86 -0.74 -2.47
C CYS A 19 -6.93 0.32 -2.74
N LEU A 20 -7.92 -0.01 -3.57
CA LEU A 20 -9.01 0.92 -3.92
C LEU A 20 -9.92 1.26 -2.73
N HIS A 21 -10.09 0.30 -1.80
CA HIS A 21 -10.96 0.47 -0.65
C HIS A 21 -10.22 0.95 0.62
N ASN A 22 -8.95 1.36 0.52
CA ASN A 22 -8.14 1.84 1.64
C ASN A 22 -8.18 0.90 2.86
N THR A 23 -8.20 -0.43 2.63
CA THR A 23 -8.33 -1.41 3.72
C THR A 23 -7.01 -1.77 4.37
N PHE A 24 -5.90 -1.25 3.85
CA PHE A 24 -4.58 -1.45 4.43
C PHE A 24 -4.37 -0.49 5.59
N HIS A 25 -3.80 -0.99 6.68
CA HIS A 25 -3.41 -0.18 7.83
C HIS A 25 -2.11 0.54 7.53
N VAL A 26 -2.20 1.74 6.96
CA VAL A 26 -1.06 2.62 6.63
C VAL A 26 -1.40 4.06 6.98
N GLY A 27 -0.39 4.88 7.24
CA GLY A 27 -0.58 6.31 7.48
C GLY A 27 -1.53 6.61 8.63
N ARG A 28 -2.56 7.41 8.35
CA ARG A 28 -3.55 7.91 9.33
C ARG A 28 -4.25 6.85 10.18
N PHE A 29 -4.29 5.61 9.69
CA PHE A 29 -4.81 4.51 10.50
C PHE A 29 -4.10 4.43 11.87
N TRP A 30 -2.78 4.63 11.89
CA TRP A 30 -1.94 4.49 13.08
C TRP A 30 -1.96 5.73 13.98
N GLU A 31 -2.40 6.89 13.50
CA GLU A 31 -2.44 8.14 14.29
C GLU A 31 -3.34 8.06 15.53
N HIS A 32 -4.29 7.12 15.53
CA HIS A 32 -5.28 6.94 16.58
C HIS A 32 -5.00 5.69 17.44
N VAL A 33 -3.85 5.04 17.24
CA VAL A 33 -3.47 3.81 17.94
C VAL A 33 -2.34 4.12 18.91
N ASP A 34 -2.65 4.08 20.20
CA ASP A 34 -1.72 4.42 21.27
C ASP A 34 -0.39 3.66 21.15
N ASN A 35 0.72 4.40 21.20
CA ASN A 35 2.11 3.93 21.12
C ASN A 35 2.54 3.41 19.74
N LEU A 36 1.70 3.52 18.71
CA LEU A 36 2.01 3.09 17.33
C LEU A 36 1.91 4.24 16.32
N GLU A 37 1.78 5.48 16.78
CA GLU A 37 1.59 6.68 15.94
C GLU A 37 2.79 6.91 15.01
N SER A 38 3.98 6.43 15.39
CA SER A 38 5.17 6.49 14.53
C SER A 38 5.02 5.71 13.22
N LEU A 39 4.15 4.70 13.17
CA LEU A 39 3.83 3.94 11.96
C LEU A 39 2.97 4.74 10.96
N ALA A 40 2.44 5.89 11.36
CA ALA A 40 1.73 6.77 10.45
C ALA A 40 2.67 7.51 9.47
N GLN A 41 3.98 7.47 9.72
CA GLN A 41 4.98 8.16 8.93
C GLN A 41 6.04 7.18 8.40
N CYS A 42 6.43 7.38 7.14
CA CYS A 42 7.56 6.66 6.58
C CYS A 42 8.84 7.09 7.29
N GLN A 43 9.55 6.13 7.90
CA GLN A 43 10.78 6.40 8.65
C GLN A 43 11.97 6.78 7.76
N ILE A 44 11.89 6.46 6.47
CA ILE A 44 12.91 6.80 5.47
C ILE A 44 12.68 8.22 4.94
N CYS A 45 11.50 8.48 4.39
CA CYS A 45 11.19 9.74 3.71
C CYS A 45 10.64 10.84 4.63
N ARG A 46 10.27 10.51 5.88
CA ARG A 46 9.70 11.42 6.88
C ARG A 46 8.44 12.16 6.43
N VAL A 47 7.63 11.51 5.59
CA VAL A 47 6.31 11.97 5.15
C VAL A 47 5.22 11.05 5.70
N GLN A 48 3.97 11.53 5.69
CA GLN A 48 2.82 10.69 6.06
C GLN A 48 2.77 9.48 5.13
N ASP A 49 2.68 8.29 5.71
CA ASP A 49 2.74 7.05 4.95
C ASP A 49 1.42 6.80 4.20
N SER A 50 1.52 6.19 3.02
CA SER A 50 0.36 5.83 2.19
C SER A 50 0.72 4.71 1.21
N LEU A 51 -0.28 4.02 0.68
CA LEU A 51 -0.04 3.02 -0.37
C LEU A 51 0.61 3.62 -1.62
N GLU A 52 0.23 4.84 -1.99
CA GLU A 52 0.84 5.57 -3.11
C GLU A 52 2.32 5.85 -2.83
N HIS A 53 2.63 6.36 -1.63
CA HIS A 53 4.01 6.58 -1.21
C HIS A 53 4.82 5.29 -1.25
N ILE A 54 4.36 4.24 -0.54
CA ILE A 54 5.06 2.95 -0.43
C ILE A 54 5.34 2.33 -1.80
N MET A 55 4.36 2.37 -2.71
CA MET A 55 4.49 1.72 -4.01
C MET A 55 5.22 2.58 -5.03
N LEU A 56 5.06 3.89 -5.05
CA LEU A 56 5.47 4.71 -6.20
C LEU A 56 6.56 5.75 -5.90
N GLU A 57 6.72 6.15 -4.63
CA GLU A 57 7.54 7.32 -4.27
C GLU A 57 8.63 7.02 -3.23
N CYS A 58 8.45 5.97 -2.43
CA CYS A 58 9.29 5.71 -1.27
C CYS A 58 10.73 5.34 -1.69
N GLU A 59 11.70 5.94 -1.00
CA GLU A 59 13.13 5.66 -1.19
C GLU A 59 13.58 4.38 -0.47
N ALA A 60 12.67 3.70 0.23
CA ALA A 60 12.98 2.43 0.87
C ALA A 60 13.36 1.37 -0.20
N PRO A 61 14.32 0.47 0.11
CA PRO A 61 14.77 -0.54 -0.86
C PRO A 61 13.64 -1.42 -1.43
N GLY A 62 12.55 -1.61 -0.67
CA GLY A 62 11.42 -2.42 -1.09
C GLY A 62 10.73 -1.90 -2.36
N GLN A 63 10.62 -0.58 -2.54
CA GLN A 63 10.03 0.01 -3.74
C GLN A 63 10.83 -0.41 -4.98
N HIS A 64 12.15 -0.24 -4.95
CA HIS A 64 13.07 -0.58 -6.04
C HIS A 64 13.21 -2.09 -6.29
N GLN A 65 12.81 -2.95 -5.35
CA GLN A 65 12.91 -4.40 -5.49
C GLN A 65 11.66 -5.02 -6.14
N VAL A 66 10.51 -4.36 -6.00
CA VAL A 66 9.23 -4.86 -6.52
C VAL A 66 8.98 -4.42 -7.97
N TRP A 67 9.53 -3.28 -8.40
CA TRP A 67 9.51 -2.79 -9.78
C TRP A 67 10.73 -3.23 -10.58
#